data_AF-A0A455SPL4-F1
#
_entry.id   AF-A0A455SPL4-F1
#
_cell.length_a   1.000
_cell.length_b   1.000
_cell.length_c   1.000
_cell.angle_alpha   90.00
_cell.angle_beta   90.00
_cell.angle_gamma   90.00
#
_symmetry.space_group_name_H-M   'P 1'
#
loop_
_entity.id
_entity.type
_entity.pdbx_description
1 polymer ?
#
loop_
_entity_poly.entity_id
_entity_poly.type
_entity_poly.pdbx_seq_one_letter_code
_entity_poly.pdbx_strand_id
1 'polypeptide(L)'
;MEVVLDGTPLPANVARHVAHCPLCQSTLAQYEELHFKLLSRLYRSQCPSSLQLGFFCAGLLSGAESEAIASHVAQCPLCSLEVLQTQEFLHDVEQIR
;
A
#
# COMPACT_ATOMS: atom_id res chain seq x y z
N MET A 1 11.58 10.66 -22.38
CA MET A 1 11.36 9.57 -21.40
C MET A 1 11.72 10.15 -20.04
N GLU A 2 10.71 10.38 -19.21
CA GLU A 2 10.88 10.98 -17.89
C GLU A 2 11.32 9.88 -16.91
N VAL A 3 12.42 10.10 -16.20
CA VAL A 3 12.93 9.15 -15.20
C VAL A 3 12.26 9.47 -13.88
N VAL A 4 11.56 8.52 -13.29
CA VAL A 4 10.80 8.66 -12.04
C VAL A 4 11.45 7.78 -10.97
N LEU A 5 11.67 8.33 -9.78
CA LEU A 5 12.19 7.63 -8.61
C LEU A 5 11.20 7.78 -7.46
N ASP A 6 10.70 6.66 -6.91
CA ASP A 6 9.73 6.62 -5.81
C ASP A 6 8.48 7.49 -6.06
N GLY A 7 7.96 7.46 -7.29
CA GLY A 7 6.80 8.25 -7.70
C GLY A 7 7.08 9.73 -7.95
N THR A 8 8.33 10.18 -7.81
CA THR A 8 8.74 11.57 -8.05
C THR A 8 9.59 11.69 -9.31
N PRO A 9 9.27 12.60 -10.25
CA PRO A 9 10.09 12.81 -11.43
C PRO A 9 11.45 13.43 -11.07
N LEU A 10 12.52 12.92 -11.68
CA LEU A 10 13.86 13.49 -11.48
C LEU A 10 14.00 14.84 -12.20
N PRO A 11 14.77 15.79 -11.65
CA PRO A 11 15.10 17.03 -12.35
C PRO A 11 15.71 16.75 -13.73
N ALA A 12 15.35 17.57 -14.72
CA ALA A 12 15.71 17.32 -16.13
C ALA A 12 17.23 17.13 -16.36
N ASN A 13 18.08 17.86 -15.64
CA ASN A 13 19.53 17.71 -15.73
C ASN A 13 20.02 16.35 -15.20
N VAL A 14 19.39 15.84 -14.14
CA VAL A 14 19.70 14.55 -13.52
C VAL A 14 19.17 13.42 -14.40
N ALA A 15 17.92 13.50 -14.86
CA ALA A 15 17.34 12.52 -15.77
C ALA A 15 18.18 12.38 -17.06
N ARG A 16 18.64 13.51 -17.62
CA ARG A 16 19.55 13.50 -18.77
C ARG A 16 20.89 12.86 -18.44
N HIS A 17 21.46 13.11 -17.27
CA HIS A 17 22.71 12.47 -16.86
C HIS A 17 22.55 10.95 -16.74
N VAL A 18 21.53 10.49 -16.00
CA VAL A 18 21.24 9.06 -15.83
C VAL A 18 21.02 8.40 -17.20
N ALA A 19 20.34 9.05 -18.14
CA ALA A 19 20.14 8.52 -19.48
C ALA A 19 21.44 8.25 -20.28
N HIS A 20 22.57 8.89 -19.93
CA HIS A 20 23.84 8.77 -20.65
C HIS A 20 24.99 8.23 -19.81
N CYS A 21 24.77 7.94 -18.52
CA CYS A 21 25.79 7.46 -17.59
C CYS A 21 25.53 6.01 -17.19
N PRO A 22 26.27 5.02 -17.72
CA PRO A 22 26.06 3.59 -17.42
C PRO A 22 26.18 3.24 -15.94
N LEU A 23 27.07 3.94 -15.21
CA LEU A 23 27.22 3.77 -13.77
C LEU A 23 25.91 4.13 -13.04
N CYS A 24 25.36 5.31 -13.32
CA CYS A 24 24.12 5.76 -12.70
C CYS A 24 22.92 4.91 -13.11
N GLN A 25 22.89 4.38 -14.34
CA GLN A 25 21.86 3.43 -14.77
C GLN A 25 21.92 2.14 -13.96
N SER A 26 23.13 1.59 -13.78
CA SER A 26 23.31 0.37 -12.99
C SER A 26 22.93 0.59 -11.53
N THR A 27 23.32 1.72 -10.93
CA THR A 27 22.95 2.06 -9.56
C THR A 27 21.44 2.22 -9.41
N LEU A 28 20.77 2.89 -10.35
CA LEU A 28 19.32 3.06 -10.34
C LEU A 28 18.60 1.71 -10.44
N ALA A 29 19.03 0.83 -11.35
CA ALA A 29 18.45 -0.51 -11.50
C ALA A 29 18.58 -1.35 -10.21
N GLN A 30 19.74 -1.29 -9.54
CA GLN A 30 19.96 -1.97 -8.26
C GLN A 30 19.05 -1.43 -7.15
N TYR A 31 18.87 -0.10 -7.11
CA TYR A 31 17.96 0.54 -6.18
C TYR A 31 16.52 0.08 -6.41
N GLU A 32 16.04 0.14 -7.66
CA GLU A 32 14.68 -0.27 -8.02
C GLU A 32 14.42 -1.75 -7.68
N GLU A 33 15.38 -2.63 -7.95
CA GLU A 33 15.28 -4.04 -7.61
C GLU A 33 15.15 -4.26 -6.09
N LEU A 34 16.00 -3.58 -5.30
CA LEU A 34 15.94 -3.68 -3.85
C LEU A 34 14.63 -3.08 -3.31
N HIS A 35 14.23 -1.92 -3.80
CA HIS A 35 12.99 -1.26 -3.41
C HIS A 35 11.79 -2.17 -3.66
N PHE A 36 11.70 -2.79 -4.85
CA PHE A 36 10.65 -3.74 -5.17
C PHE A 36 10.64 -4.96 -4.24
N LYS A 37 11.82 -5.53 -3.93
CA LYS A 37 11.92 -6.67 -3.00
C LYS A 37 11.49 -6.30 -1.57
N LEU A 38 11.81 -5.10 -1.12
CA LEU A 38 11.41 -4.61 0.19
C LEU A 38 9.90 -4.37 0.23
N LEU A 39 9.35 -3.66 -0.76
CA LEU A 39 7.91 -3.42 -0.83
C LEU A 39 7.11 -4.72 -0.90
N SER A 40 7.48 -5.65 -1.78
CA SER A 40 6.76 -6.93 -1.91
C SER A 40 6.73 -7.78 -0.63
N ARG A 41 7.68 -7.57 0.29
CA ARG A 41 7.78 -8.34 1.53
C ARG A 41 7.32 -7.59 2.77
N LEU A 42 7.45 -6.27 2.78
CA LEU A 42 7.23 -5.45 3.97
C LEU A 42 5.96 -4.62 3.85
N TYR A 43 5.51 -4.30 2.64
CA TYR A 43 4.26 -3.58 2.46
C TYR A 43 3.11 -4.41 3.02
N ARG A 44 2.44 -3.86 4.05
CA ARG A 44 1.31 -4.48 4.75
C ARG A 44 1.60 -5.86 5.37
N SER A 45 2.87 -6.21 5.61
CA SER A 45 3.22 -7.55 6.14
C SER A 45 2.67 -7.83 7.54
N GLN A 46 2.39 -6.77 8.31
CA GLN A 46 1.78 -6.84 9.64
C GLN A 46 0.28 -6.48 9.65
N CYS A 47 -0.29 -6.15 8.48
CA CYS A 47 -1.69 -5.78 8.38
C CYS A 47 -2.57 -7.03 8.34
N PRO A 48 -3.79 -6.97 8.90
CA PRO A 48 -4.80 -7.96 8.64
C PRO A 48 -5.05 -8.10 7.13
N SER A 49 -5.40 -9.30 6.69
CA SER A 49 -5.77 -9.52 5.29
C SER A 49 -7.06 -8.77 4.94
N SER A 50 -7.24 -8.42 3.65
CA SER A 50 -8.46 -7.75 3.18
C SER A 50 -9.74 -8.54 3.49
N LEU A 51 -9.66 -9.88 3.52
CA LEU A 51 -10.80 -10.72 3.92
C LEU A 51 -11.15 -10.52 5.40
N GLN A 52 -10.15 -10.47 6.29
CA GLN A 52 -10.36 -10.20 7.71
C GLN A 52 -10.92 -8.80 7.95
N LEU A 53 -10.44 -7.79 7.21
CA LEU A 53 -10.98 -6.43 7.26
C LEU A 53 -12.44 -6.39 6.77
N GLY A 54 -12.77 -7.14 5.72
CA GLY A 54 -14.15 -7.30 5.25
C GLY A 54 -15.08 -7.92 6.29
N PHE A 55 -14.66 -9.01 6.93
CA PHE A 55 -15.42 -9.64 8.01
C PHE A 55 -15.56 -8.74 9.24
N PHE A 56 -14.52 -7.97 9.56
CA PHE A 56 -14.59 -6.94 10.59
C PHE A 56 -15.67 -5.91 10.27
N CYS A 57 -15.68 -5.37 9.05
CA CYS A 57 -16.69 -4.39 8.61
C CYS A 57 -18.11 -4.97 8.62
N ALA A 58 -18.26 -6.24 8.24
CA ALA A 58 -19.55 -6.94 8.23
C ALA A 58 -19.99 -7.46 9.62
N GLY A 59 -19.20 -7.26 10.68
CA GLY A 59 -19.52 -7.74 12.03
C GLY A 59 -19.51 -9.27 12.18
N LEU A 60 -18.73 -9.98 11.35
CA LEU A 60 -18.72 -11.45 11.27
C LEU A 60 -17.61 -12.13 12.08
N LEU A 61 -16.76 -11.35 12.76
CA LEU A 61 -15.65 -11.86 13.56
C LEU A 61 -16.07 -12.17 15.00
N SER A 62 -15.35 -13.08 15.66
CA SER A 62 -15.49 -13.25 17.10
C SER A 62 -15.03 -12.00 17.86
N GLY A 63 -15.46 -11.85 19.13
CA GLY A 63 -15.12 -10.67 19.93
C GLY A 63 -13.62 -10.41 20.04
N ALA A 64 -12.82 -11.45 20.26
CA ALA A 64 -11.37 -11.33 20.38
C ALA A 64 -10.69 -10.95 19.04
N GLU A 65 -11.15 -11.52 17.92
CA GLU A 65 -10.63 -11.18 16.59
C GLU A 65 -11.00 -9.74 16.20
N SER A 66 -12.23 -9.33 16.52
CA SER A 66 -12.70 -7.97 16.28
C SER A 66 -11.89 -6.93 17.07
N GLU A 67 -11.60 -7.19 18.35
CA GLU A 67 -10.79 -6.30 19.18
C GLU A 67 -9.34 -6.17 18.67
N ALA A 68 -8.72 -7.30 18.25
CA ALA A 68 -7.39 -7.29 17.67
C ALA A 68 -7.32 -6.46 16.38
N ILE A 69 -8.31 -6.62 15.48
CA ILE A 69 -8.37 -5.83 14.24
C ILE A 69 -8.66 -4.37 14.54
N ALA A 70 -9.59 -4.06 15.45
CA ALA A 70 -9.89 -2.68 15.84
C ALA A 70 -8.64 -1.96 16.37
N SER A 71 -7.85 -2.64 17.21
CA SER A 71 -6.58 -2.12 17.72
C SER A 71 -5.56 -1.83 16.61
N HIS A 72 -5.44 -2.72 15.62
CA HIS A 72 -4.58 -2.49 14.46
C HIS A 72 -5.07 -1.32 13.61
N VAL A 73 -6.37 -1.30 13.29
CA VAL A 73 -7.00 -0.27 12.45
C VAL A 73 -6.77 1.12 13.06
N ALA A 74 -6.92 1.26 14.37
CA ALA A 74 -6.69 2.53 15.09
C ALA A 74 -5.25 3.08 14.96
N GLN A 75 -4.27 2.24 14.64
CA GLN A 75 -2.85 2.61 14.58
C GLN A 75 -2.30 2.59 13.14
N CYS A 76 -2.98 1.93 12.21
CA CYS A 76 -2.53 1.74 10.85
C CYS A 76 -3.36 2.58 9.87
N PRO A 77 -2.78 3.61 9.23
CA PRO A 77 -3.52 4.46 8.29
C PRO A 77 -3.98 3.70 7.04
N LEU A 78 -3.22 2.68 6.61
CA LEU A 78 -3.60 1.85 5.46
C LEU A 78 -4.86 1.05 5.73
N CYS A 79 -4.98 0.46 6.91
CA CYS A 79 -6.16 -0.33 7.29
C CYS A 79 -7.33 0.56 7.67
N SER A 80 -7.08 1.72 8.30
CA SER A 80 -8.11 2.75 8.53
C SER A 80 -8.81 3.16 7.23
N LEU A 81 -8.02 3.47 6.19
CA LEU A 81 -8.59 3.86 4.89
C LEU A 81 -9.38 2.71 4.25
N GLU A 82 -8.85 1.50 4.27
CA GLU A 82 -9.53 0.33 3.67
C GLU A 82 -10.85 0.00 4.38
N VAL A 83 -10.87 0.08 5.72
CA VAL A 83 -12.10 -0.12 6.50
C VAL A 83 -13.15 0.93 6.14
N LEU A 84 -12.76 2.20 6.06
CA LEU A 84 -13.67 3.28 5.67
C LEU A 84 -14.28 3.03 4.28
N GLN A 85 -13.44 2.72 3.29
CA GLN A 85 -13.90 2.41 1.93
C GLN A 85 -14.81 1.17 1.88
N THR A 86 -14.49 0.14 2.67
CA THR A 86 -15.29 -1.09 2.72
C THR A 86 -16.65 -0.85 3.37
N GLN A 87 -16.70 -0.04 4.43
CA GLN A 87 -17.96 0.34 5.09
C GLN A 87 -18.85 1.18 4.17
N GLU A 88 -18.29 2.14 3.45
CA GLU A 88 -19.01 2.91 2.43
C GLU A 88 -19.62 1.98 1.37
N PHE A 89 -18.82 1.05 0.82
CA PHE A 89 -19.31 0.08 -0.15
C PHE A 89 -20.45 -0.80 0.39
N LEU A 90 -20.33 -1.33 1.61
CA LEU A 90 -21.37 -2.15 2.23
C LEU A 90 -22.67 -1.36 2.41
N HIS A 91 -22.57 -0.09 2.83
CA HIS A 91 -23.73 0.79 2.97
C HIS A 91 -24.43 1.01 1.62
N ASP A 92 -23.68 1.28 0.55
CA ASP A 92 -24.23 1.47 -0.79
C ASP A 92 -24.95 0.21 -1.30
N VAL A 93 -24.38 -0.97 -1.05
CA VAL A 93 -25.00 -2.25 -1.43
C VAL A 93 -26.30 -2.52 -0.68
N GLU A 94 -26.39 -2.14 0.59
CA GLU A 94 -27.62 -2.26 1.38
C GLU A 94 -28.74 -1.34 0.88
N GLN A 95 -28.40 -0.17 0.33
CA GLN A 95 -29.40 0.80 -0.17
C GLN A 95 -30.01 0.44 -1.52
N ILE A 96 -29.32 -0.38 -2.33
CA ILE A 96 -29.78 -0.79 -3.67
C ILE A 96 -30.63 -2.08 -3.59
N ARG A 97 -30.57 -2.78 -2.47
CA ARG A 97 -31.28 -4.05 -2.23
C ARG A 97 -32.71 -3.84 -1.74
#